data_AF-A0A6P5PBW6-F1
#
_entry.id   AF-A0A6P5PBW6-F1
#
_cell.length_a   1.000
_cell.length_b   1.000
_cell.length_c   1.000
_cell.angle_alpha   90.00
_cell.angle_beta   90.00
_cell.angle_gamma   90.00
#
_symmetry.space_group_name_H-M   'P 1'
#
loop_
_entity.id
_entity.type
_entity.pdbx_description
1 polymer ?
#
loop_
_entity_poly.entity_id
_entity_poly.type
_entity_poly.pdbx_seq_one_letter_code
_entity_poly.pdbx_strand_id
1 'polypeptide(L)'
;MAKFLLLALAFGLAHAALEGPKKTVAIAADRVDKIEESGELRLFCRRIVCEEECKKLIVTFYVLENGQCSLTTITGYLQEDGKTYKTQYQGNNHFKLVKETPENVVFYSENVDRADWKTKLIFVLGNKPLTSEENERLVKYAVSSHIPPENIQHVLGTDTCPE
;
A
#
# COMPACT_ATOMS: atom_id res chain seq x y z
N MET A 1 27.12 -32.76 -9.76
CA MET A 1 26.92 -31.29 -9.86
C MET A 1 25.42 -31.01 -9.84
N ALA A 2 24.81 -30.90 -8.64
CA ALA A 2 23.35 -30.69 -8.52
C ALA A 2 22.95 -30.06 -7.17
N LYS A 3 23.88 -29.37 -6.48
CA LYS A 3 23.61 -28.75 -5.16
C LYS A 3 23.42 -27.23 -5.20
N PHE A 4 23.55 -26.59 -6.37
CA PHE A 4 23.44 -25.13 -6.50
C PHE A 4 22.10 -24.63 -7.08
N LEU A 5 21.22 -25.50 -7.57
CA LEU A 5 19.94 -25.10 -8.19
C LEU A 5 18.80 -24.87 -7.20
N LEU A 6 18.90 -25.35 -5.95
CA LEU A 6 17.81 -25.24 -4.96
C LEU A 6 17.75 -23.87 -4.26
N LEU A 7 18.83 -23.10 -4.23
CA LEU A 7 18.82 -21.79 -3.57
C LEU A 7 18.07 -20.73 -4.38
N ALA A 8 18.18 -20.75 -5.72
CA ALA A 8 17.55 -19.74 -6.58
C ALA A 8 16.01 -19.78 -6.53
N LEU A 9 15.41 -20.95 -6.27
CA LEU A 9 13.96 -21.09 -6.15
C LEU A 9 13.41 -20.51 -4.82
N ALA A 10 14.22 -20.49 -3.76
CA ALA A 10 13.77 -20.01 -2.45
C ALA A 10 13.69 -18.47 -2.40
N PHE A 11 14.55 -17.76 -3.13
CA PHE A 11 14.56 -16.29 -3.16
C PHE A 11 13.49 -15.69 -4.08
N GLY A 12 13.13 -16.39 -5.17
CA GLY A 12 12.05 -15.95 -6.08
C GLY A 12 10.64 -16.02 -5.46
N LEU A 13 10.47 -16.67 -4.31
CA LEU A 13 9.18 -16.86 -3.63
C LEU A 13 8.93 -15.88 -2.49
N ALA A 14 9.90 -15.02 -2.14
CA ALA A 14 9.85 -14.26 -0.90
C ALA A 14 8.68 -13.25 -0.79
N HIS A 15 8.03 -12.90 -1.91
CA HIS A 15 6.89 -11.96 -1.95
C HIS A 15 5.85 -12.34 -3.01
N ALA A 16 5.62 -13.65 -3.23
CA ALA A 16 4.72 -14.11 -4.30
C ALA A 16 3.27 -13.62 -4.15
N ALA A 17 2.83 -13.31 -2.92
CA ALA A 17 1.51 -12.73 -2.69
C ALA A 17 1.52 -11.21 -2.74
N LEU A 18 2.67 -10.54 -2.78
CA LEU A 18 2.78 -9.09 -2.94
C LEU A 18 2.57 -8.66 -4.40
N GLU A 19 3.21 -9.34 -5.34
CA GLU A 19 3.21 -8.95 -6.75
C GLU A 19 1.87 -9.22 -7.45
N GLY A 20 1.65 -8.49 -8.55
CA GLY A 20 0.53 -8.69 -9.46
C GLY A 20 -0.61 -7.70 -9.26
N PRO A 21 -1.78 -7.99 -9.87
CA PRO A 21 -2.96 -7.14 -9.75
C PRO A 21 -3.46 -7.04 -8.32
N LYS A 22 -3.76 -5.82 -7.87
CA LYS A 22 -4.25 -5.52 -6.52
C LYS A 22 -5.29 -4.41 -6.60
N LYS A 23 -6.34 -4.49 -5.77
CA LYS A 23 -7.27 -3.39 -5.54
C LYS A 23 -7.08 -2.84 -4.12
N THR A 24 -7.35 -1.55 -3.92
CA THR A 24 -7.39 -0.99 -2.57
C THR A 24 -8.70 -1.40 -1.90
N VAL A 25 -8.60 -2.18 -0.83
CA VAL A 25 -9.75 -2.69 -0.08
C VAL A 25 -10.15 -1.73 1.03
N ALA A 26 -9.15 -1.25 1.78
CA ALA A 26 -9.35 -0.27 2.84
C ALA A 26 -8.16 0.69 2.93
N ILE A 27 -8.44 1.90 3.40
CA ILE A 27 -7.45 2.95 3.67
C ILE A 27 -7.76 3.50 5.06
N ALA A 28 -6.73 3.80 5.85
CA ALA A 28 -6.87 4.54 7.10
C ALA A 28 -5.83 5.64 7.15
N ALA A 29 -6.16 6.79 7.74
CA ALA A 29 -5.21 7.86 7.97
C ALA A 29 -5.48 8.61 9.27
N ASP A 30 -4.45 9.14 9.92
CA ASP A 30 -4.61 10.05 11.06
C ASP A 30 -5.24 11.39 10.62
N ARG A 31 -5.00 11.78 9.37
CA ARG A 31 -5.63 12.90 8.68
C ARG A 31 -6.62 12.42 7.63
N VAL A 32 -7.90 12.42 7.99
CA VAL A 32 -8.97 11.89 7.14
C VAL A 32 -9.16 12.70 5.85
N ASP A 33 -8.87 14.01 5.87
CA ASP A 33 -8.94 14.90 4.70
C ASP A 33 -8.11 14.40 3.51
N LYS A 34 -6.99 13.71 3.79
CA LYS A 34 -6.09 13.17 2.77
C LYS A 34 -6.66 11.96 2.02
N ILE A 35 -7.65 11.28 2.60
CA ILE A 35 -8.19 10.02 2.08
C ILE A 35 -9.70 10.06 1.79
N GLU A 36 -10.38 11.16 2.09
CA GLU A 36 -11.76 11.42 1.66
C GLU A 36 -11.88 11.50 0.13
N GLU A 37 -13.11 11.61 -0.37
CA GLU A 37 -13.34 11.80 -1.81
C GLU A 37 -12.59 13.03 -2.31
N SER A 38 -11.88 12.89 -3.44
CA SER A 38 -10.92 13.90 -3.96
C SER A 38 -9.67 14.15 -3.10
N GLY A 39 -9.46 13.40 -2.03
CA GLY A 39 -8.23 13.42 -1.24
C GLY A 39 -7.05 12.84 -2.03
N GLU A 40 -5.91 13.54 -1.99
CA GLU A 40 -4.75 13.25 -2.84
C GLU A 40 -4.01 11.94 -2.47
N LEU A 41 -4.30 11.36 -1.30
CA LEU A 41 -3.78 10.07 -0.85
C LEU A 41 -4.87 8.97 -0.84
N ARG A 42 -6.04 9.23 -1.44
CA ARG A 42 -7.06 8.19 -1.70
C ARG A 42 -6.68 7.37 -2.93
N LEU A 43 -5.74 6.46 -2.74
CA LEU A 43 -5.11 5.72 -3.85
C LEU A 43 -5.83 4.40 -4.15
N PHE A 44 -6.18 4.20 -5.43
CA PHE A 44 -6.79 2.99 -5.95
C PHE A 44 -5.76 2.14 -6.69
N CYS A 45 -5.17 1.17 -5.99
CA CYS A 45 -4.14 0.31 -6.56
C CYS A 45 -4.66 -0.46 -7.78
N ARG A 46 -3.75 -0.72 -8.72
CA ARG A 46 -3.97 -1.59 -9.88
C ARG A 46 -2.97 -2.74 -9.90
N ARG A 47 -1.70 -2.46 -9.60
CA ARG A 47 -0.64 -3.45 -9.69
C ARG A 47 0.55 -3.12 -8.81
N ILE A 48 1.19 -4.16 -8.31
CA ILE A 48 2.51 -4.11 -7.68
C ILE A 48 3.47 -4.98 -8.50
N VAL A 49 4.68 -4.48 -8.73
CA VAL A 49 5.78 -5.23 -9.36
C VAL A 49 7.03 -5.04 -8.51
N CYS A 50 7.74 -6.13 -8.21
CA CYS A 50 9.07 -6.09 -7.66
C CYS A 50 10.12 -6.18 -8.76
N GLU A 51 11.07 -5.25 -8.72
CA GLU A 51 12.29 -5.33 -9.49
C GLU A 51 13.48 -5.49 -8.54
N GLU A 52 14.56 -6.10 -9.05
CA GLU A 52 15.82 -6.26 -8.32
C GLU A 52 15.63 -6.91 -6.94
N GLU A 53 14.94 -8.06 -6.90
CA GLU A 53 14.61 -8.77 -5.64
C GLU A 53 13.79 -7.90 -4.68
N CYS A 54 12.81 -7.17 -5.21
CA CYS A 54 12.00 -6.17 -4.50
C CYS A 54 12.81 -4.99 -3.92
N LYS A 55 14.07 -4.76 -4.33
CA LYS A 55 14.76 -3.50 -3.96
C LYS A 55 14.06 -2.28 -4.56
N LYS A 56 13.31 -2.48 -5.63
CA LYS A 56 12.41 -1.49 -6.23
C LYS A 56 11.00 -2.06 -6.23
N LEU A 57 10.09 -1.40 -5.51
CA LEU A 57 8.67 -1.73 -5.50
C LEU A 57 7.92 -0.73 -6.37
N ILE A 58 7.50 -1.17 -7.54
CA ILE A 58 6.72 -0.36 -8.48
C ILE A 58 5.25 -0.54 -8.14
N VAL A 59 4.56 0.56 -7.86
CA VAL A 59 3.12 0.56 -7.55
C VAL A 59 2.42 1.45 -8.56
N THR A 60 1.46 0.87 -9.27
CA THR A 60 0.58 1.59 -10.19
C THR A 60 -0.80 1.71 -9.57
N PHE A 61 -1.35 2.91 -9.54
CA PHE A 61 -2.63 3.23 -8.92
C PHE A 61 -3.31 4.40 -9.65
N TYR A 62 -4.63 4.50 -9.50
CA TYR A 62 -5.36 5.72 -9.80
C TYR A 62 -5.50 6.59 -8.56
N VAL A 63 -5.52 7.90 -8.76
CA VAL A 63 -6.11 8.86 -7.83
C VAL A 63 -7.32 9.49 -8.52
N LEU A 64 -8.42 9.64 -7.77
CA LEU A 64 -9.64 10.29 -8.24
C LEU A 64 -9.71 11.68 -7.61
N GLU A 65 -9.27 12.70 -8.34
CA GLU A 65 -9.32 14.10 -7.89
C GLU A 65 -10.32 14.85 -8.77
N ASN A 66 -11.29 15.54 -8.16
CA ASN A 66 -12.29 16.35 -8.87
C ASN A 66 -13.06 15.58 -9.97
N GLY A 67 -13.35 14.29 -9.72
CA GLY A 67 -14.04 13.42 -10.68
C GLY A 67 -13.18 12.92 -11.83
N GLN A 68 -11.88 13.22 -11.86
CA GLN A 68 -10.95 12.77 -12.88
C GLN A 68 -9.98 11.71 -12.34
N CYS A 69 -9.93 10.56 -13.02
CA CYS A 69 -8.99 9.49 -12.74
C CYS A 69 -7.64 9.76 -13.38
N SER A 70 -6.59 9.85 -12.56
CA SER A 70 -5.21 9.98 -13.02
C SER A 70 -4.40 8.73 -12.68
N LEU A 71 -3.97 7.99 -13.71
CA LEU A 71 -3.12 6.82 -13.55
C LEU A 71 -1.70 7.26 -13.21
N THR A 72 -1.20 6.83 -12.06
CA THR A 72 0.14 7.15 -11.56
C THR A 72 0.91 5.86 -11.33
N THR A 73 2.21 5.90 -11.60
CA THR A 73 3.15 4.84 -11.22
C THR A 73 4.28 5.45 -10.40
N ILE A 74 4.52 4.89 -9.23
CA ILE A 74 5.63 5.27 -8.34
C ILE A 74 6.62 4.12 -8.24
N THR A 75 7.88 4.44 -7.93
CA THR A 75 8.88 3.45 -7.54
C THR A 75 9.31 3.72 -6.11
N GLY A 76 9.00 2.79 -5.22
CA GLY A 76 9.58 2.75 -3.88
C GLY A 76 10.96 2.12 -3.92
N TYR A 77 11.96 2.80 -3.36
CA TYR A 77 13.32 2.29 -3.25
C TYR A 77 13.56 1.77 -1.84
N LEU A 78 13.91 0.50 -1.71
CA LEU A 78 14.24 -0.12 -0.42
C LEU A 78 15.44 0.60 0.22
N GLN A 79 15.33 0.89 1.50
CA GLN A 79 16.35 1.59 2.27
C GLN A 79 17.33 0.60 2.90
N GLU A 80 18.42 1.13 3.44
CA GLU A 80 19.50 0.32 4.08
C GLU A 80 19.01 -0.53 5.26
N ASP A 81 17.88 -0.17 5.88
CA ASP A 81 17.26 -0.97 6.94
C ASP A 81 16.64 -2.29 6.44
N GLY A 82 16.56 -2.48 5.11
CA GLY A 82 16.02 -3.66 4.45
C GLY A 82 14.51 -3.85 4.64
N LYS A 83 13.78 -2.83 5.11
CA LYS A 83 12.36 -2.92 5.50
C LYS A 83 11.51 -1.76 4.99
N THR A 84 12.09 -0.57 4.91
CA THR A 84 11.41 0.65 4.53
C THR A 84 11.69 0.97 3.07
N TYR A 85 10.68 1.46 2.36
CA TYR A 85 10.80 2.02 1.02
C TYR A 85 10.63 3.54 1.08
N LYS A 86 11.31 4.27 0.20
CA LYS A 86 11.08 5.70 -0.02
C LYS A 86 10.65 5.99 -1.44
N THR A 87 9.74 6.96 -1.59
CA THR A 87 9.29 7.48 -2.89
C THR A 87 8.81 8.93 -2.77
N GLN A 88 8.68 9.62 -3.90
CA GLN A 88 8.10 10.95 -3.99
C GLN A 88 6.74 10.90 -4.70
N TYR A 89 5.69 11.25 -3.98
CA TYR A 89 4.32 11.41 -4.48
C TYR A 89 3.52 12.22 -3.46
N GLN A 90 2.97 13.37 -3.87
CA GLN A 90 2.31 14.31 -2.96
C GLN A 90 3.14 14.59 -1.69
N GLY A 91 4.46 14.73 -1.85
CA GLY A 91 5.41 14.79 -0.76
C GLY A 91 6.35 13.58 -0.70
N ASN A 92 7.07 13.45 0.41
CA ASN A 92 7.96 12.34 0.68
C ASN A 92 7.20 11.23 1.41
N ASN A 93 7.29 10.00 0.92
CA ASN A 93 6.66 8.85 1.57
C ASN A 93 7.71 7.85 2.04
N HIS A 94 7.56 7.39 3.27
CA HIS A 94 8.33 6.29 3.85
C HIS A 94 7.35 5.20 4.23
N PHE A 95 7.39 4.08 3.51
CA PHE A 95 6.39 3.03 3.68
C PHE A 95 7.03 1.66 3.83
N LYS A 96 6.32 0.74 4.50
CA LYS A 96 6.82 -0.61 4.78
C LYS A 96 5.69 -1.63 4.66
N LEU A 97 6.05 -2.83 4.22
CA LEU A 97 5.16 -3.98 4.25
C LEU A 97 4.98 -4.42 5.71
N VAL A 98 3.73 -4.41 6.17
CA VAL A 98 3.34 -4.81 7.53
C VAL A 98 2.93 -6.28 7.56
N LYS A 99 2.17 -6.69 6.54
CA LYS A 99 1.65 -8.05 6.43
C LYS A 99 1.50 -8.43 4.97
N GLU A 100 1.84 -9.68 4.68
CA GLU A 100 1.55 -10.33 3.42
C GLU A 100 0.82 -11.65 3.71
N THR A 101 -0.31 -11.86 3.05
CA THR A 101 -1.04 -13.13 2.97
C THR A 101 -1.51 -13.33 1.53
N PRO A 102 -1.94 -14.56 1.16
CA PRO A 102 -2.57 -14.79 -0.14
C PRO A 102 -3.80 -13.91 -0.43
N GLU A 103 -4.51 -13.49 0.62
CA GLU A 103 -5.75 -12.71 0.54
C GLU A 103 -5.50 -11.21 0.43
N ASN A 104 -4.56 -10.67 1.21
CA ASN A 104 -4.25 -9.25 1.24
C ASN A 104 -2.80 -8.94 1.64
N VAL A 105 -2.38 -7.74 1.26
CA VAL A 105 -1.14 -7.12 1.74
C VAL A 105 -1.45 -5.80 2.43
N VAL A 106 -0.74 -5.51 3.50
CA VAL A 106 -0.94 -4.32 4.32
C VAL A 106 0.33 -3.50 4.32
N PHE A 107 0.21 -2.23 3.96
CA PHE A 107 1.29 -1.25 4.04
C PHE A 107 0.99 -0.22 5.12
N TYR A 108 2.02 0.21 5.82
CA TYR A 108 2.02 1.45 6.59
C TYR A 108 2.89 2.47 5.87
N SER A 109 2.43 3.72 5.80
CA SER A 109 3.17 4.84 5.19
C SER A 109 3.16 6.06 6.09
N GLU A 110 4.26 6.80 6.11
CA GLU A 110 4.31 8.17 6.60
C GLU A 110 4.56 9.09 5.40
N ASN A 111 3.61 9.96 5.12
CA ASN A 111 3.71 11.01 4.12
C ASN A 111 4.08 12.34 4.79
N VAL A 112 5.06 13.06 4.24
CA VAL A 112 5.36 14.45 4.60
C VAL A 112 5.10 15.30 3.37
N ASP A 113 4.05 16.11 3.42
CA ASP A 113 3.65 16.97 2.31
C ASP A 113 4.55 18.22 2.18
N ARG A 114 4.27 19.06 1.19
CA ARG A 114 5.07 20.27 0.92
C ARG A 114 4.99 21.33 2.02
N ALA A 115 3.98 21.25 2.90
CA ALA A 115 3.82 22.13 4.05
C ALA A 115 4.46 21.51 5.33
N ASP A 116 5.28 20.47 5.16
CA ASP A 116 5.90 19.67 6.22
C ASP A 116 4.88 19.01 7.17
N TRP A 117 3.63 18.86 6.72
CA TRP A 117 2.64 18.16 7.49
C TRP A 117 2.78 16.65 7.32
N LYS A 118 2.78 15.96 8.46
CA LYS A 118 2.88 14.51 8.52
C LYS A 118 1.49 13.88 8.50
N THR A 119 1.36 12.85 7.68
CA THR A 119 0.17 11.99 7.63
C THR A 119 0.62 10.54 7.74
N LYS A 120 0.02 9.80 8.66
CA LYS A 120 0.22 8.34 8.78
C LYS A 120 -0.91 7.64 8.05
N LEU A 121 -0.57 6.65 7.24
CA LEU A 121 -1.53 5.89 6.45
C LEU A 121 -1.37 4.39 6.63
N ILE A 122 -2.49 3.68 6.49
CA ILE A 122 -2.52 2.24 6.27
C ILE A 122 -3.25 1.98 4.95
N PHE A 123 -2.64 1.18 4.08
CA PHE A 123 -3.28 0.67 2.88
C PHE A 123 -3.45 -0.84 3.00
N VAL A 124 -4.67 -1.32 2.77
CA VAL A 124 -4.97 -2.75 2.66
C VAL A 124 -5.31 -3.05 1.22
N LEU A 125 -4.51 -3.90 0.59
CA LEU A 125 -4.62 -4.23 -0.83
C LEU A 125 -4.98 -5.70 -1.01
N GLY A 126 -5.95 -6.00 -1.85
CA GLY A 126 -6.49 -7.34 -2.06
C GLY A 126 -7.55 -7.35 -3.15
N ASN A 127 -8.28 -8.46 -3.25
CA ASN A 127 -9.31 -8.64 -4.29
C ASN A 127 -10.72 -8.85 -3.72
N LYS A 128 -10.86 -8.90 -2.39
CA LYS A 128 -12.12 -9.16 -1.69
C LYS A 128 -12.27 -8.19 -0.52
N PRO A 129 -13.52 -7.91 -0.07
CA PRO A 129 -13.74 -7.23 1.19
C PRO A 129 -13.06 -7.97 2.36
N LEU A 130 -12.68 -7.22 3.39
CA LEU A 130 -12.12 -7.81 4.61
C LEU A 130 -13.18 -8.63 5.35
N THR A 131 -12.75 -9.78 5.86
CA THR A 131 -13.49 -10.54 6.87
C THR A 131 -13.53 -9.77 8.20
N SER A 132 -14.43 -10.16 9.11
CA SER A 132 -14.50 -9.55 10.45
C SER A 132 -13.18 -9.67 11.20
N GLU A 133 -12.48 -10.79 11.10
CA GLU A 133 -11.20 -11.01 11.77
C GLU A 133 -10.09 -10.11 11.18
N GLU A 134 -10.03 -9.97 9.86
CA GLU A 134 -9.09 -9.05 9.21
C GLU A 134 -9.38 -7.60 9.57
N ASN A 135 -10.65 -7.23 9.69
CA ASN A 135 -11.04 -5.89 10.11
C ASN A 135 -10.67 -5.61 11.57
N GLU A 136 -10.88 -6.56 12.48
CA GLU A 136 -10.43 -6.41 13.87
C GLU A 136 -8.91 -6.24 13.97
N ARG A 137 -8.13 -6.96 13.14
CA ARG A 137 -6.68 -6.79 13.07
C ARG A 137 -6.29 -5.42 12.51
N LEU A 138 -6.99 -4.94 11.48
CA LEU A 138 -6.80 -3.60 10.94
C LEU A 138 -7.06 -2.52 12.00
N VAL A 139 -8.17 -2.61 12.73
CA VAL A 139 -8.53 -1.69 13.82
C VAL A 139 -7.45 -1.68 14.90
N LYS A 140 -7.02 -2.86 15.38
CA LYS A 140 -5.93 -2.96 16.38
C LYS A 140 -4.64 -2.33 15.87
N TYR A 141 -4.30 -2.56 14.60
CA TYR A 141 -3.10 -2.00 14.00
C TYR A 141 -3.18 -0.47 13.84
N ALA A 142 -4.33 0.06 13.43
CA ALA A 142 -4.59 1.50 13.34
C ALA A 142 -4.40 2.18 14.70
N VAL A 143 -5.02 1.65 15.77
CA VAL A 143 -4.83 2.16 17.15
C VAL A 143 -3.35 2.15 17.53
N SER A 144 -2.64 1.04 17.30
CA SER A 144 -1.21 0.94 17.63
C SER A 144 -0.32 1.87 16.82
N SER A 145 -0.79 2.30 15.64
CA SER A 145 -0.10 3.25 14.76
C SER A 145 -0.49 4.71 15.05
N HIS A 146 -1.36 4.94 16.04
CA HIS A 146 -1.96 6.24 16.36
C HIS A 146 -2.81 6.82 15.20
N ILE A 147 -3.50 5.95 14.48
CA ILE A 147 -4.52 6.32 13.49
C ILE A 147 -5.90 6.08 14.13
N PRO A 148 -6.79 7.09 14.18
CA PRO A 148 -8.14 6.91 14.73
C PRO A 148 -8.92 5.85 13.95
N PRO A 149 -9.47 4.81 14.61
CA PRO A 149 -10.22 3.74 13.92
C PRO A 149 -11.42 4.24 13.11
N GLU A 150 -12.04 5.32 13.53
CA GLU A 150 -13.15 5.99 12.82
C GLU A 150 -12.73 6.52 11.44
N ASN A 151 -11.43 6.73 11.20
CA ASN A 151 -10.90 7.15 9.91
C ASN A 151 -10.60 5.97 8.97
N ILE A 152 -10.90 4.73 9.35
CA ILE A 152 -10.81 3.57 8.46
C ILE A 152 -11.95 3.64 7.45
N GLN A 153 -11.60 3.63 6.17
CA GLN A 153 -12.53 3.65 5.05
C GLN A 153 -12.38 2.38 4.22
N HIS A 154 -13.48 1.65 4.01
CA HIS A 154 -13.54 0.52 3.09
C HIS A 154 -13.89 1.02 1.69
N VAL A 155 -12.95 0.94 0.75
CA VAL A 155 -13.01 1.69 -0.51
C VAL A 155 -13.17 0.81 -1.76
N LEU A 156 -13.16 -0.51 -1.61
CA LEU A 156 -13.18 -1.47 -2.74
C LEU A 156 -14.31 -1.21 -3.75
N GLY A 157 -15.50 -0.84 -3.28
CA GLY A 157 -16.68 -0.56 -4.12
C GLY A 157 -16.83 0.90 -4.53
N THR A 158 -15.88 1.76 -4.18
CA THR A 158 -15.93 3.22 -4.46
C THR A 158 -15.00 3.63 -5.61
N ASP A 159 -14.22 2.70 -6.14
CA ASP A 159 -13.34 2.92 -7.28
C ASP A 159 -14.14 2.98 -8.57
N THR A 160 -14.26 4.18 -9.14
CA THR A 160 -14.93 4.44 -10.41
C THR A 160 -13.95 4.61 -11.57
N CYS A 161 -12.65 4.44 -11.32
CA CYS A 161 -11.62 4.57 -12.33
C CYS A 161 -11.53 3.33 -13.22
N PRO A 162 -10.96 3.46 -14.44
CA PRO A 162 -10.81 2.31 -15.34
C PRO A 162 -10.07 1.14 -14.68
N GLU A 163 -10.48 -0.09 -15.04
CA GLU A 163 -9.79 -1.32 -14.62
C GLU A 163 -8.44 -1.50 -15.35
#